data_AF-A0A6P5B5G2-F1
#
_entry.id   AF-A0A6P5B5G2-F1
#
_cell.length_a   1.000
_cell.length_b   1.000
_cell.length_c   1.000
_cell.angle_alpha   90.00
_cell.angle_beta   90.00
_cell.angle_gamma   90.00
#
_symmetry.space_group_name_H-M   'P 1'
#
loop_
_entity.id
_entity.type
_entity.pdbx_description
1 polymer ?
#
loop_
_entity_poly.entity_id
_entity_poly.type
_entity_poly.pdbx_seq_one_letter_code
_entity_poly.pdbx_strand_id
1 'polypeptide(L)'
;GDVAGIRREFRLLAEDIMEEVEVVADEEQKQWSSQELEEKTVEEQGQDRPGGPSEHQALDVLKALAALQVELSSECEQNHRAYHQRRKHHLAWGSAIIQGIPGFWAKTIMSHPQVSVMISDQDQDFLDYMIDLKVQVRSHLQSHCKLIFSFQDNPYFLNTMIIKEYYLDITGNRACHSTPVHWFWDFEWASPSHSLDTRSLNFLNWLSGHNGPELNTIADLISNDMWDNPLKYYLGEDDSSIRDN
;
A
#
# COMPACT_ATOMS: atom_id res chain seq x y z
N GLY A 1 -23.45 24.52 -4.49
CA GLY A 1 -23.27 24.30 -3.04
C GLY A 1 -22.35 23.12 -2.86
N ASP A 2 -21.10 23.40 -2.52
CA ASP A 2 -20.16 22.62 -1.71
C ASP A 2 -20.04 21.09 -1.75
N VAL A 3 -20.33 20.40 -2.87
CA VAL A 3 -20.00 18.95 -2.98
C VAL A 3 -18.49 18.71 -3.19
N ALA A 4 -17.78 19.71 -3.75
CA ALA A 4 -16.32 19.66 -3.95
C ALA A 4 -15.52 19.89 -2.66
N GLY A 5 -16.02 20.69 -1.72
CA GLY A 5 -15.43 20.86 -0.38
C GLY A 5 -15.55 19.58 0.45
N ILE A 6 -16.74 18.99 0.46
CA ILE A 6 -17.03 17.75 1.18
C ILE A 6 -16.15 16.58 0.68
N ARG A 7 -15.93 16.45 -0.64
CA ARG A 7 -15.06 15.39 -1.21
C ARG A 7 -13.58 15.53 -0.83
N ARG A 8 -13.13 16.73 -0.48
CA ARG A 8 -11.75 17.02 -0.04
C ARG A 8 -11.60 16.80 1.46
N GLU A 9 -12.59 17.22 2.24
CA GLU A 9 -12.69 17.00 3.69
C GLU A 9 -12.72 15.49 4.03
N PHE A 10 -13.50 14.68 3.31
CA PHE A 10 -13.53 13.21 3.52
C PHE A 10 -12.23 12.49 3.11
N ARG A 11 -11.43 13.06 2.19
CA ARG A 11 -10.12 12.50 1.81
C ARG A 11 -9.08 12.77 2.89
N LEU A 12 -9.09 13.99 3.44
CA LEU A 12 -8.21 14.37 4.54
C LEU A 12 -8.58 13.62 5.83
N LEU A 13 -9.89 13.46 6.15
CA LEU A 13 -10.32 12.67 7.30
C LEU A 13 -9.94 11.19 7.18
N ALA A 14 -10.00 10.59 5.99
CA ALA A 14 -9.60 9.20 5.80
C ALA A 14 -8.09 9.01 5.93
N GLU A 15 -7.30 10.01 5.51
CA GLU A 15 -5.85 10.03 5.71
C GLU A 15 -5.51 10.23 7.21
N ASP A 16 -6.23 11.09 7.93
CA ASP A 16 -6.07 11.33 9.38
C ASP A 16 -6.50 10.11 10.23
N ILE A 17 -7.63 9.47 9.93
CA ILE A 17 -8.12 8.29 10.66
C ILE A 17 -7.18 7.09 10.46
N MET A 18 -6.58 6.94 9.27
CA MET A 18 -5.59 5.88 9.04
C MET A 18 -4.25 6.17 9.72
N GLU A 19 -3.87 7.45 9.83
CA GLU A 19 -2.66 7.92 10.50
C GLU A 19 -2.78 7.76 12.04
N GLU A 20 -3.93 8.08 12.64
CA GLU A 20 -4.20 7.81 14.07
C GLU A 20 -4.17 6.31 14.37
N VAL A 21 -4.79 5.45 13.55
CA VAL A 21 -4.82 4.00 13.81
C VAL A 21 -3.43 3.36 13.64
N GLU A 22 -2.57 3.90 12.77
CA GLU A 22 -1.19 3.42 12.59
C GLU A 22 -0.29 3.83 13.76
N VAL A 23 -0.39 5.08 14.23
CA VAL A 23 0.35 5.54 15.42
C VAL A 23 -0.12 4.81 16.67
N VAL A 24 -1.43 4.63 16.85
CA VAL A 24 -2.02 3.94 18.01
C VAL A 24 -1.63 2.47 18.05
N ALA A 25 -1.58 1.76 16.91
CA ALA A 25 -1.16 0.35 16.89
C ALA A 25 0.33 0.17 17.23
N ASP A 26 1.20 1.07 16.73
CA ASP A 26 2.62 1.09 17.05
C ASP A 26 2.89 1.48 18.52
N GLU A 27 2.06 2.39 19.07
CA GLU A 27 2.08 2.75 20.48
C GLU A 27 1.58 1.61 21.37
N GLU A 28 0.47 0.95 21.05
CA GLU A 28 -0.10 -0.15 21.84
C GLU A 28 0.84 -1.37 21.91
N GLN A 29 1.47 -1.74 20.80
CA GLN A 29 2.36 -2.91 20.76
C GLN A 29 3.68 -2.67 21.50
N LYS A 30 4.19 -1.42 21.49
CA LYS A 30 5.37 -1.05 22.27
C LYS A 30 5.03 -0.79 23.73
N GLN A 31 3.86 -0.25 24.03
CA GLN A 31 3.38 -0.08 25.39
C GLN A 31 3.13 -1.43 26.07
N TRP A 32 2.63 -2.44 25.34
CA TRP A 32 2.57 -3.82 25.83
C TRP A 32 3.97 -4.36 26.14
N SER A 33 4.95 -4.11 25.27
CA SER A 33 6.33 -4.57 25.46
C SER A 33 7.05 -3.82 26.59
N SER A 34 6.73 -2.55 26.84
CA SER A 34 7.24 -1.74 27.95
C SER A 34 6.54 -2.09 29.26
N GLN A 35 5.21 -2.33 29.26
CA GLN A 35 4.47 -2.79 30.43
C GLN A 35 4.91 -4.17 30.86
N GLU A 36 5.18 -5.11 29.95
CA GLU A 36 5.71 -6.44 30.31
C GLU A 36 7.10 -6.35 30.95
N LEU A 37 7.90 -5.35 30.57
CA LEU A 37 9.22 -5.07 31.16
C LEU A 37 9.10 -4.38 32.54
N GLU A 38 8.13 -3.49 32.70
CA GLU A 38 7.79 -2.85 33.99
C GLU A 38 7.15 -3.84 34.98
N GLU A 39 6.24 -4.70 34.53
CA GLU A 39 5.56 -5.69 35.36
C GLU A 39 6.54 -6.76 35.87
N LYS A 40 7.49 -7.20 35.02
CA LYS A 40 8.63 -8.04 35.44
C LYS A 40 9.57 -7.38 36.45
N THR A 41 9.76 -6.06 36.36
CA THR A 41 10.63 -5.32 37.31
C THR A 41 9.90 -4.99 38.62
N VAL A 42 8.56 -4.94 38.62
CA VAL A 42 7.74 -4.76 39.82
C VAL A 42 7.56 -6.07 40.59
N GLU A 43 7.41 -7.23 39.92
CA GLU A 43 7.29 -8.53 40.61
C GLU A 43 8.56 -8.93 41.39
N GLU A 44 9.75 -8.48 40.98
CA GLU A 44 11.00 -8.73 41.73
C GLU A 44 11.19 -7.83 42.96
N GLN A 45 10.40 -6.76 43.15
CA GLN A 45 10.53 -5.85 44.31
C GLN A 45 9.81 -6.35 45.58
N GLY A 46 9.18 -7.54 45.56
CA GLY A 46 8.39 -8.08 46.67
C GLY A 46 9.15 -8.83 47.78
N GLN A 47 10.48 -8.98 47.72
CA GLN A 47 11.24 -9.73 48.74
C GLN A 47 12.32 -8.87 49.41
N ASP A 48 11.92 -8.28 50.54
CA ASP A 48 12.75 -7.48 51.43
C ASP A 48 13.87 -8.32 52.06
N ARG A 49 15.08 -8.24 51.48
CA ARG A 49 16.34 -8.69 52.09
C ARG A 49 17.31 -7.51 52.12
N PRO A 50 18.01 -7.27 53.25
CA PRO A 50 18.94 -6.16 53.35
C PRO A 50 20.15 -6.44 52.46
N GLY A 51 20.13 -5.86 51.26
CA GLY A 51 21.09 -6.16 50.23
C GLY A 51 22.47 -5.55 50.51
N GLY A 52 23.52 -6.30 50.20
CA GLY A 52 24.90 -5.86 50.42
C GLY A 52 25.31 -4.70 49.49
N PRO A 53 26.46 -4.04 49.73
CA PRO A 53 26.98 -2.98 48.86
C PRO A 53 27.15 -3.40 47.39
N SER A 54 27.36 -4.68 47.10
CA SER A 54 27.50 -5.20 45.73
C SER A 54 26.17 -5.38 44.98
N GLU A 55 25.05 -5.58 45.68
CA GLU A 55 23.73 -5.76 45.05
C GLU A 55 23.15 -4.40 44.63
N HIS A 56 23.38 -3.35 45.41
CA HIS A 56 23.02 -1.98 45.03
C HIS A 56 23.75 -1.54 43.76
N GLN A 57 25.03 -1.89 43.64
CA GLN A 57 25.83 -1.60 42.46
C GLN A 57 25.36 -2.38 41.22
N ALA A 58 24.91 -3.63 41.39
CA ALA A 58 24.32 -4.43 40.31
C ALA A 58 22.96 -3.86 39.84
N LEU A 59 22.13 -3.39 40.77
CA LEU A 59 20.86 -2.76 40.47
C LEU A 59 21.03 -1.43 39.69
N ASP A 60 22.04 -0.63 40.05
CA ASP A 60 22.36 0.60 39.33
C ASP A 60 22.84 0.34 37.90
N VAL A 61 23.62 -0.73 37.68
CA VAL A 61 24.03 -1.18 36.34
C VAL A 61 22.83 -1.65 35.51
N LEU A 62 21.89 -2.39 36.09
CA LEU A 62 20.67 -2.82 35.39
C LEU A 62 19.78 -1.63 35.01
N LYS A 63 19.62 -0.64 35.89
CA LYS A 63 18.90 0.61 35.58
C LYS A 63 19.56 1.37 34.43
N ALA A 64 20.88 1.45 34.41
CA ALA A 64 21.62 2.08 33.32
C ALA A 64 21.42 1.34 31.98
N LEU A 65 21.43 0.00 31.99
CA LEU A 65 21.13 -0.80 30.80
C LEU A 65 19.68 -0.60 30.30
N ALA A 66 18.70 -0.55 31.21
CA ALA A 66 17.32 -0.27 30.86
C ALA A 66 17.16 1.13 30.25
N ALA A 67 17.82 2.14 30.81
CA ALA A 67 17.82 3.50 30.26
C ALA A 67 18.41 3.55 28.84
N LEU A 68 19.51 2.84 28.59
CA LEU A 68 20.11 2.73 27.25
C LEU A 68 19.18 2.01 26.26
N GLN A 69 18.46 0.97 26.70
CA GLN A 69 17.50 0.26 25.86
C GLN A 69 16.35 1.18 25.42
N VAL A 70 15.85 2.00 26.35
CA VAL A 70 14.80 3.00 26.08
C VAL A 70 15.29 4.10 25.15
N GLU A 71 16.53 4.57 25.34
CA GLU A 71 17.13 5.58 24.45
C GLU A 71 17.29 5.03 23.02
N LEU A 72 17.80 3.80 22.89
CA LEU A 72 17.96 3.13 21.59
C LEU A 72 16.63 2.88 20.89
N SER A 73 15.59 2.46 21.61
CA SER A 73 14.25 2.28 21.03
C SER A 73 13.68 3.61 20.56
N SER A 74 13.78 4.65 21.38
CA SER A 74 13.33 6.02 21.02
C SER A 74 14.05 6.56 19.78
N GLU A 75 15.37 6.39 19.67
CA GLU A 75 16.13 6.83 18.50
C GLU A 75 15.75 6.03 17.24
N CYS A 76 15.61 4.71 17.36
CA CYS A 76 15.17 3.85 16.27
C CYS A 76 13.82 4.30 15.72
N GLU A 77 12.86 4.57 16.60
CA GLU A 77 11.55 5.09 16.22
C GLU A 77 11.62 6.45 15.56
N GLN A 78 12.41 7.37 16.11
CA GLN A 78 12.53 8.71 15.57
C GLN A 78 13.14 8.67 14.17
N ASN A 79 14.14 7.82 13.96
CA ASN A 79 14.73 7.61 12.65
C ASN A 79 13.73 6.96 11.68
N HIS A 80 12.95 5.97 12.14
CA HIS A 80 11.89 5.34 11.36
C HIS A 80 10.82 6.34 10.93
N ARG A 81 10.31 7.15 11.87
CA ARG A 81 9.37 8.25 11.61
C ARG A 81 9.95 9.24 10.59
N ALA A 82 11.20 9.67 10.79
CA ALA A 82 11.86 10.61 9.89
C ALA A 82 12.09 10.05 8.48
N TYR A 83 12.40 8.76 8.37
CA TYR A 83 12.53 8.07 7.07
C TYR A 83 11.18 8.01 6.35
N HIS A 84 10.12 7.60 7.03
CA HIS A 84 8.78 7.51 6.46
C HIS A 84 8.23 8.87 6.03
N GLN A 85 8.42 9.92 6.83
CA GLN A 85 8.01 11.28 6.46
C GLN A 85 8.72 11.77 5.20
N ARG A 86 10.04 11.54 5.10
CA ARG A 86 10.81 11.86 3.88
C ARG A 86 10.31 11.06 2.68
N ARG A 87 10.10 9.75 2.83
CA ARG A 87 9.57 8.88 1.78
C ARG A 87 8.17 9.33 1.32
N LYS A 88 7.27 9.67 2.26
CA LYS A 88 5.93 10.22 1.99
C LYS A 88 6.00 11.47 1.12
N HIS A 89 6.86 12.42 1.49
CA HIS A 89 7.06 13.65 0.70
C HIS A 89 7.56 13.36 -0.71
N HIS A 90 8.57 12.50 -0.87
CA HIS A 90 9.10 12.14 -2.19
C HIS A 90 8.07 11.41 -3.06
N LEU A 91 7.30 10.48 -2.50
CA LEU A 91 6.24 9.77 -3.20
C LEU A 91 5.09 10.70 -3.61
N ALA A 92 4.67 11.62 -2.73
CA ALA A 92 3.64 12.60 -3.04
C ALA A 92 4.09 13.55 -4.17
N TRP A 93 5.34 14.00 -4.12
CA TRP A 93 5.92 14.83 -5.18
C TRP A 93 6.03 14.07 -6.51
N GLY A 94 6.51 12.82 -6.49
CA GLY A 94 6.57 11.97 -7.67
C GLY A 94 5.19 11.71 -8.27
N SER A 95 4.18 11.42 -7.43
CA SER A 95 2.79 11.24 -7.85
C SER A 95 2.23 12.50 -8.53
N ALA A 96 2.52 13.70 -7.99
CA ALA A 96 2.10 14.96 -8.60
C ALA A 96 2.72 15.19 -9.99
N ILE A 97 3.97 14.78 -10.20
CA ILE A 97 4.62 14.84 -11.52
C ILE A 97 3.97 13.84 -12.47
N ILE A 98 3.79 12.60 -12.04
CA ILE A 98 3.20 11.52 -12.85
C ILE A 98 1.78 11.87 -13.31
N GLN A 99 0.97 12.48 -12.44
CA GLN A 99 -0.37 12.96 -12.79
C GLN A 99 -0.37 13.99 -13.94
N GLY A 100 0.75 14.67 -14.17
CA GLY A 100 0.94 15.59 -15.29
C GLY A 100 1.28 14.91 -16.62
N ILE A 101 1.45 13.59 -16.65
CA ILE A 101 1.84 12.81 -17.83
C ILE A 101 0.66 11.92 -18.26
N PRO A 102 -0.14 12.33 -19.26
CA PRO A 102 -1.27 11.53 -19.75
C PRO A 102 -0.83 10.13 -20.20
N GLY A 103 -1.61 9.10 -19.84
CA GLY A 103 -1.34 7.72 -20.22
C GLY A 103 -0.11 7.09 -19.54
N PHE A 104 0.50 7.75 -18.55
CA PHE A 104 1.69 7.23 -17.86
C PHE A 104 1.49 5.81 -17.36
N TRP A 105 0.48 5.60 -16.52
CA TRP A 105 0.22 4.31 -15.92
C TRP A 105 -0.25 3.26 -16.95
N ALA A 106 -1.01 3.65 -17.97
CA ALA A 106 -1.43 2.76 -19.05
C ALA A 106 -0.21 2.19 -19.76
N LYS A 107 0.70 3.07 -20.20
CA LYS A 107 1.97 2.68 -20.82
C LYS A 107 2.81 1.81 -19.88
N THR A 108 2.96 2.20 -18.61
CA THR A 108 3.73 1.44 -17.62
C THR A 108 3.22 0.01 -17.46
N ILE A 109 1.90 -0.17 -17.30
CA ILE A 109 1.27 -1.49 -17.14
C ILE A 109 1.45 -2.33 -18.41
N MET A 110 1.19 -1.74 -19.58
CA MET A 110 1.33 -2.42 -20.87
C MET A 110 2.78 -2.76 -21.23
N SER A 111 3.76 -2.10 -20.61
CA SER A 111 5.19 -2.36 -20.85
C SER A 111 5.78 -3.39 -19.88
N HIS A 112 5.05 -3.79 -18.85
CA HIS A 112 5.56 -4.75 -17.87
C HIS A 112 5.55 -6.18 -18.45
N PRO A 113 6.68 -6.90 -18.49
CA PRO A 113 6.81 -8.17 -19.24
C PRO A 113 5.78 -9.25 -18.89
N GLN A 114 5.36 -9.33 -17.63
CA GLN A 114 4.38 -10.33 -17.19
C GLN A 114 2.93 -9.84 -17.24
N VAL A 115 2.70 -8.52 -17.11
CA VAL A 115 1.33 -7.99 -17.10
C VAL A 115 0.85 -7.77 -18.53
N SER A 116 1.73 -7.34 -19.43
CA SER A 116 1.44 -7.15 -20.85
C SER A 116 0.85 -8.40 -21.53
N VAL A 117 1.28 -9.59 -21.12
CA VAL A 117 0.76 -10.89 -21.61
C VAL A 117 -0.69 -11.12 -21.19
N MET A 118 -1.15 -10.48 -20.11
CA MET A 118 -2.53 -10.52 -19.59
C MET A 118 -3.36 -9.34 -20.08
N ILE A 119 -2.82 -8.47 -20.95
CA ILE A 119 -3.54 -7.35 -21.57
C ILE A 119 -4.11 -7.82 -22.92
N SER A 120 -5.44 -7.80 -23.05
CA SER A 120 -6.17 -7.99 -24.31
C SER A 120 -6.34 -6.67 -25.07
N ASP A 121 -6.76 -6.73 -26.33
CA ASP A 121 -7.03 -5.52 -27.13
C ASP A 121 -8.08 -4.61 -26.48
N GLN A 122 -9.07 -5.20 -25.79
CA GLN A 122 -10.07 -4.46 -25.02
C GLN A 122 -9.45 -3.75 -23.81
N ASP A 123 -8.48 -4.40 -23.14
CA ASP A 123 -7.78 -3.80 -22.00
C ASP A 123 -6.96 -2.58 -22.44
N GLN A 124 -6.40 -2.59 -23.65
CA GLN A 124 -5.60 -1.46 -24.15
C GLN A 124 -6.45 -0.19 -24.30
N ASP A 125 -7.59 -0.28 -25.00
CA ASP A 125 -8.50 0.86 -25.15
C ASP A 125 -9.06 1.32 -23.80
N PHE A 126 -9.38 0.38 -22.91
CA PHE A 126 -9.85 0.69 -21.57
C PHE A 126 -8.79 1.42 -20.72
N LEU A 127 -7.53 0.98 -20.76
CA LEU A 127 -6.44 1.57 -19.98
C LEU A 127 -6.14 3.01 -20.38
N ASP A 128 -6.44 3.42 -21.61
CA ASP A 128 -6.30 4.81 -22.06
C ASP A 128 -7.21 5.79 -21.29
N TYR A 129 -8.29 5.30 -20.66
CA TYR A 129 -9.15 6.10 -19.79
C TYR A 129 -8.64 6.20 -18.34
N MET A 130 -7.57 5.48 -17.98
CA MET A 130 -6.99 5.56 -16.65
C MET A 130 -6.19 6.85 -16.48
N ILE A 131 -6.57 7.65 -15.49
CA ILE A 131 -5.92 8.93 -15.19
C ILE A 131 -4.89 8.83 -14.07
N ASP A 132 -5.05 7.87 -13.15
CA ASP A 132 -4.15 7.72 -12.01
C ASP A 132 -4.22 6.31 -11.44
N LEU A 133 -3.10 5.88 -10.88
CA LEU A 133 -2.97 4.66 -10.09
C LEU A 133 -2.28 5.04 -8.78
N LYS A 134 -2.85 4.60 -7.66
CA LYS A 134 -2.23 4.74 -6.34
C LYS A 134 -2.15 3.41 -5.64
N VAL A 135 -1.03 3.16 -4.99
CA VAL A 135 -0.84 2.02 -4.10
C VAL A 135 -0.67 2.53 -2.68
N GLN A 136 -1.49 2.02 -1.77
CA GLN A 136 -1.36 2.23 -0.33
C GLN A 136 -0.98 0.89 0.32
N VAL A 137 0.21 0.83 0.89
CA VAL A 137 0.70 -0.34 1.64
C VAL A 137 0.74 0.05 3.12
N ARG A 138 0.11 -0.73 3.99
CA ARG A 138 0.21 -0.52 5.45
C ARG A 138 1.54 -1.08 5.97
N SER A 139 2.26 -0.26 6.73
CA SER A 139 3.72 -0.35 6.94
C SER A 139 4.19 -1.58 7.72
N HIS A 140 3.43 -2.09 8.68
CA HIS A 140 4.00 -3.02 9.67
C HIS A 140 4.02 -4.51 9.24
N LEU A 141 3.29 -4.92 8.20
CA LEU A 141 3.21 -6.34 7.83
C LEU A 141 3.25 -6.67 6.33
N GLN A 142 3.29 -5.70 5.42
CA GLN A 142 3.01 -5.92 3.98
C GLN A 142 1.70 -6.71 3.74
N SER A 143 0.87 -6.87 4.78
CA SER A 143 -0.28 -7.76 4.77
C SER A 143 -1.51 -7.09 4.21
N HIS A 144 -1.49 -5.75 4.07
CA HIS A 144 -2.59 -5.01 3.47
C HIS A 144 -2.09 -4.07 2.38
N CYS A 145 -2.54 -4.35 1.16
CA CYS A 145 -2.25 -3.56 -0.03
C CYS A 145 -3.57 -3.08 -0.65
N LYS A 146 -3.68 -1.78 -0.92
CA LYS A 146 -4.83 -1.16 -1.56
C LYS A 146 -4.41 -0.49 -2.85
N LEU A 147 -4.93 -1.00 -3.95
CA LEU A 147 -4.77 -0.45 -5.30
C LEU A 147 -5.98 0.41 -5.62
N ILE A 148 -5.73 1.64 -6.06
CA ILE A 148 -6.76 2.62 -6.38
C ILE A 148 -6.55 3.07 -7.82
N PHE A 149 -7.45 2.62 -8.70
CA PHE A 149 -7.47 2.99 -10.10
C PHE A 149 -8.49 4.11 -10.31
N SER A 150 -8.04 5.22 -10.87
CA SER A 150 -8.90 6.37 -11.17
C SER A 150 -9.10 6.48 -12.68
N PHE A 151 -10.33 6.72 -13.10
CA PHE A 151 -10.72 6.78 -14.51
C PHE A 151 -11.38 8.11 -14.84
N GLN A 152 -11.18 8.57 -16.07
CA GLN A 152 -12.04 9.56 -16.68
C GLN A 152 -13.33 8.90 -17.20
N ASP A 153 -14.27 9.74 -17.65
CA ASP A 153 -15.49 9.26 -18.31
C ASP A 153 -15.12 8.36 -19.49
N ASN A 154 -15.68 7.17 -19.53
CA ASN A 154 -15.35 6.13 -20.50
C ASN A 154 -16.61 5.36 -20.94
N PRO A 155 -16.59 4.67 -22.08
CA PRO A 155 -17.78 3.97 -22.60
C PRO A 155 -18.07 2.61 -21.94
N TYR A 156 -17.24 2.16 -20.98
CA TYR A 156 -17.32 0.81 -20.41
C TYR A 156 -18.15 0.75 -19.13
N PHE A 157 -17.89 1.65 -18.18
CA PHE A 157 -18.54 1.65 -16.87
C PHE A 157 -18.72 3.05 -16.28
N LEU A 158 -19.61 3.13 -15.27
CA LEU A 158 -19.92 4.37 -14.54
C LEU A 158 -18.90 4.73 -13.46
N ASN A 159 -18.08 3.79 -13.01
CA ASN A 159 -17.13 4.01 -11.93
C ASN A 159 -16.09 5.08 -12.33
N THR A 160 -15.94 6.13 -11.52
CA THR A 160 -14.78 7.03 -11.63
C THR A 160 -13.54 6.46 -10.93
N MET A 161 -13.72 5.44 -10.10
CA MET A 161 -12.67 4.82 -9.30
C MET A 161 -13.00 3.35 -9.03
N ILE A 162 -12.00 2.48 -9.18
CA ILE A 162 -12.07 1.08 -8.79
C ILE A 162 -10.98 0.83 -7.75
N ILE A 163 -11.36 0.29 -6.60
CA ILE A 163 -10.46 -0.06 -5.51
C ILE A 163 -10.34 -1.58 -5.45
N LYS A 164 -9.11 -2.10 -5.35
CA LYS A 164 -8.83 -3.48 -4.94
C LYS A 164 -7.99 -3.47 -3.66
N GLU A 165 -8.54 -4.05 -2.60
CA GLU A 165 -7.90 -4.21 -1.30
C GLU A 165 -7.54 -5.69 -1.10
N TYR A 166 -6.30 -5.94 -0.69
CA TYR A 166 -5.73 -7.26 -0.52
C TYR A 166 -5.24 -7.43 0.92
N TYR A 167 -5.71 -8.47 1.59
CA TYR A 167 -5.36 -8.77 2.98
C TYR A 167 -4.71 -10.15 3.06
N LEU A 168 -3.58 -10.26 3.73
CA LEU A 168 -2.99 -11.52 4.19
C LEU A 168 -3.47 -11.77 5.62
N ASP A 169 -4.19 -12.86 5.81
CA ASP A 169 -4.57 -13.30 7.16
C ASP A 169 -3.40 -14.01 7.88
N ILE A 170 -3.57 -14.27 9.18
CA ILE A 170 -2.58 -14.96 10.02
C ILE A 170 -2.28 -16.40 9.57
N THR A 171 -3.15 -16.98 8.72
CA THR A 171 -2.97 -18.32 8.15
C THR A 171 -2.26 -18.29 6.80
N GLY A 172 -1.91 -17.10 6.30
CA GLY A 172 -1.27 -16.89 5.02
C GLY A 172 -2.23 -16.86 3.83
N ASN A 173 -3.55 -16.89 4.05
CA ASN A 173 -4.51 -16.76 2.95
C ASN A 173 -4.65 -15.30 2.54
N ARG A 174 -4.71 -15.08 1.22
CA ARG A 174 -4.97 -13.77 0.63
C ARG A 174 -6.46 -13.61 0.38
N ALA A 175 -7.09 -12.70 1.13
CA ALA A 175 -8.42 -12.20 0.82
C ALA A 175 -8.33 -10.97 -0.10
N CYS A 176 -9.33 -10.79 -0.96
CA CYS A 176 -9.45 -9.59 -1.80
C CYS A 176 -10.86 -9.02 -1.73
N HIS A 177 -10.95 -7.72 -1.49
CA HIS A 177 -12.16 -6.92 -1.63
C HIS A 177 -12.00 -6.01 -2.85
N SER A 178 -12.98 -5.99 -3.74
CA SER A 178 -12.97 -5.17 -4.95
C SER A 178 -14.23 -4.33 -5.02
N THR A 179 -14.08 -3.09 -5.50
CA THR A 179 -15.25 -2.27 -5.86
C THR A 179 -16.03 -2.97 -6.96
N PRO A 180 -17.35 -3.18 -6.82
CA PRO A 180 -18.17 -3.70 -7.91
C PRO A 180 -18.12 -2.76 -9.13
N VAL A 181 -17.88 -3.33 -10.31
CA VAL A 181 -17.87 -2.58 -11.56
C VAL A 181 -19.29 -2.44 -12.08
N HIS A 182 -19.72 -1.20 -12.31
CA HIS A 182 -21.04 -0.84 -12.82
C HIS A 182 -20.97 -0.61 -14.33
N TRP A 183 -21.08 -1.71 -15.07
CA TRP A 183 -21.05 -1.72 -16.53
C TRP A 183 -22.22 -0.94 -17.14
N PHE A 184 -21.99 -0.33 -18.29
CA PHE A 184 -23.09 0.13 -19.13
C PHE A 184 -23.82 -1.08 -19.74
N TRP A 185 -25.13 -0.96 -19.90
CA TRP A 185 -26.05 -2.03 -20.32
C TRP A 185 -25.66 -2.71 -21.65
N ASP A 186 -24.97 -1.97 -22.52
CA ASP A 186 -24.48 -2.47 -23.81
C ASP A 186 -23.27 -3.43 -23.65
N PHE A 187 -22.52 -3.36 -22.55
CA PHE A 187 -21.37 -4.25 -22.30
C PHE A 187 -21.72 -5.53 -21.56
N GLU A 188 -22.82 -5.53 -20.79
CA GLU A 188 -23.27 -6.72 -20.06
C GLU A 188 -23.97 -7.73 -20.98
N TRP A 189 -24.52 -7.31 -22.13
CA TRP A 189 -25.35 -8.16 -23.00
C TRP A 189 -25.20 -7.96 -24.52
N ALA A 190 -24.42 -7.00 -25.05
CA ALA A 190 -24.32 -6.82 -26.51
C ALA A 190 -23.13 -7.58 -27.13
N SER A 191 -23.46 -8.48 -28.07
CA SER A 191 -22.55 -9.22 -28.96
C SER A 191 -21.53 -10.18 -28.30
N PRO A 192 -21.36 -11.42 -28.80
CA PRO A 192 -20.32 -12.36 -28.32
C PRO A 192 -18.89 -11.81 -28.36
N SER A 193 -18.67 -10.69 -29.07
CA SER A 193 -17.39 -9.99 -29.20
C SER A 193 -17.08 -8.99 -28.07
N HIS A 194 -18.11 -8.55 -27.31
CA HIS A 194 -17.95 -7.59 -26.20
C HIS A 194 -18.40 -8.15 -24.84
N SER A 195 -19.00 -9.35 -24.84
CA SER A 195 -19.23 -10.15 -23.64
C SER A 195 -17.94 -10.31 -22.86
N LEU A 196 -17.92 -9.94 -21.58
CA LEU A 196 -16.85 -10.31 -20.65
C LEU A 196 -16.71 -11.83 -20.69
N ASP A 197 -15.67 -12.33 -21.35
CA ASP A 197 -15.32 -13.75 -21.24
C ASP A 197 -14.77 -13.95 -19.84
N THR A 198 -15.65 -14.27 -18.89
CA THR A 198 -15.29 -14.56 -17.50
C THR A 198 -14.27 -15.70 -17.33
N ARG A 199 -13.94 -16.43 -18.41
CA ARG A 199 -12.89 -17.45 -18.44
C ARG A 199 -11.54 -16.92 -18.92
N SER A 200 -11.47 -15.74 -19.53
CA SER A 200 -10.23 -15.14 -19.96
C SER A 200 -9.43 -14.61 -18.76
N LEU A 201 -8.12 -14.82 -18.79
CA LEU A 201 -7.20 -14.34 -17.77
C LEU A 201 -6.66 -12.97 -18.17
N ASN A 202 -7.55 -11.98 -18.22
CA ASN A 202 -7.21 -10.63 -18.63
C ASN A 202 -7.33 -9.61 -17.49
N PHE A 203 -6.74 -8.43 -17.72
CA PHE A 203 -6.66 -7.37 -16.71
C PHE A 203 -8.04 -6.84 -16.30
N LEU A 204 -8.96 -6.65 -17.24
CA LEU A 204 -10.30 -6.17 -16.95
C LEU A 204 -11.09 -7.15 -16.06
N ASN A 205 -10.99 -8.46 -16.32
CA ASN A 205 -11.63 -9.48 -15.47
C ASN A 205 -11.05 -9.44 -14.04
N TRP A 206 -9.72 -9.37 -13.93
CA TRP A 206 -9.06 -9.19 -12.64
C TRP A 206 -9.58 -7.96 -11.91
N LEU A 207 -9.58 -6.80 -12.59
CA LEU A 207 -10.03 -5.53 -12.05
C LEU A 207 -11.50 -5.57 -11.60
N SER A 208 -12.33 -6.36 -12.31
CA SER A 208 -13.77 -6.49 -12.07
C SER A 208 -14.15 -7.47 -10.97
N GLY A 209 -13.17 -8.06 -10.28
CA GLY A 209 -13.38 -8.89 -9.10
C GLY A 209 -13.15 -10.39 -9.32
N HIS A 210 -12.70 -10.81 -10.50
CA HIS A 210 -12.25 -12.20 -10.69
C HIS A 210 -10.86 -12.37 -10.05
N ASN A 211 -10.84 -12.93 -8.84
CA ASN A 211 -9.62 -13.15 -8.08
C ASN A 211 -9.16 -14.62 -8.18
N GLY A 212 -8.47 -14.95 -9.27
CA GLY A 212 -7.75 -16.23 -9.41
C GLY A 212 -6.29 -16.11 -8.95
N PRO A 213 -5.58 -17.21 -8.64
CA PRO A 213 -4.16 -17.16 -8.26
C PRO A 213 -3.29 -16.48 -9.33
N GLU A 214 -3.55 -16.77 -10.60
CA GLU A 214 -2.84 -16.18 -11.74
C GLU A 214 -3.09 -14.68 -11.85
N LEU A 215 -4.36 -14.25 -11.73
CA LEU A 215 -4.76 -12.84 -11.80
C LEU A 215 -4.31 -12.03 -10.57
N ASN A 216 -4.23 -12.66 -9.39
CA ASN A 216 -3.71 -12.01 -8.19
C ASN A 216 -2.23 -11.63 -8.30
N THR A 217 -1.49 -12.26 -9.21
CA THR A 217 -0.11 -11.87 -9.55
C THR A 217 -0.07 -10.42 -10.07
N ILE A 218 -1.09 -9.95 -10.78
CA ILE A 218 -1.16 -8.55 -11.26
C ILE A 218 -1.07 -7.57 -10.08
N ALA A 219 -1.76 -7.87 -8.97
CA ALA A 219 -1.70 -7.03 -7.78
C ALA A 219 -0.29 -6.95 -7.20
N ASP A 220 0.40 -8.09 -7.13
CA ASP A 220 1.76 -8.17 -6.60
C ASP A 220 2.76 -7.45 -7.49
N LEU A 221 2.64 -7.59 -8.81
CA LEU A 221 3.49 -6.90 -9.77
C LEU A 221 3.28 -5.39 -9.73
N ILE A 222 2.02 -4.94 -9.55
CA ILE A 222 1.74 -3.52 -9.38
C ILE A 222 2.34 -3.02 -8.07
N SER A 223 2.06 -3.67 -6.94
CA SER A 223 2.45 -3.14 -5.63
C SER A 223 3.92 -3.29 -5.29
N ASN A 224 4.57 -4.37 -5.73
CA ASN A 224 5.92 -4.75 -5.29
C ASN A 224 7.00 -4.52 -6.36
N ASP A 225 6.63 -4.30 -7.63
CA ASP A 225 7.58 -4.08 -8.72
C ASP A 225 7.35 -2.72 -9.39
N MET A 226 6.20 -2.55 -10.06
CA MET A 226 5.92 -1.33 -10.81
C MET A 226 5.82 -0.08 -9.93
N TRP A 227 5.25 -0.17 -8.73
CA TRP A 227 5.06 0.99 -7.86
C TRP A 227 6.38 1.58 -7.34
N ASP A 228 7.38 0.72 -7.08
CA ASP A 228 8.68 1.17 -6.58
C ASP A 228 9.54 1.81 -7.68
N ASN A 229 9.40 1.36 -8.94
CA ASN A 229 10.12 1.94 -10.08
C ASN A 229 9.28 1.97 -11.37
N PRO A 230 8.26 2.83 -11.46
CA PRO A 230 7.37 2.86 -12.62
C PRO A 230 8.06 3.42 -13.88
N LEU A 231 9.12 4.21 -13.70
CA LEU A 231 9.89 4.80 -14.81
C LEU A 231 10.62 3.74 -15.63
N LYS A 232 11.08 2.64 -15.00
CA LYS A 232 11.71 1.51 -15.69
C LYS A 232 10.84 0.99 -16.84
N TYR A 233 9.55 0.82 -16.56
CA TYR A 233 8.60 0.29 -17.54
C TYR A 233 8.06 1.38 -18.45
N TYR A 234 7.89 2.61 -17.97
CA TYR A 234 7.44 3.72 -18.81
C TYR A 234 8.43 4.09 -19.92
N LEU A 235 9.74 4.08 -19.63
CA LEU A 235 10.78 4.43 -20.59
C LEU A 235 11.16 3.26 -21.52
N GLY A 236 10.96 2.02 -21.08
CA GLY A 236 11.39 0.83 -21.83
C GLY A 236 12.92 0.69 -21.90
N GLU A 237 13.41 -0.46 -22.35
CA GLU A 237 14.86 -0.69 -22.49
C GLU A 237 15.49 0.15 -23.63
N ASP A 238 14.69 0.64 -24.58
CA ASP A 238 15.17 1.32 -25.80
C ASP A 238 15.61 2.78 -25.58
N ASP A 239 15.12 3.45 -24.54
CA ASP A 239 15.45 4.86 -24.26
C ASP A 239 16.74 5.03 -23.43
N SER A 240 17.36 3.91 -23.04
CA SER A 240 18.68 3.89 -22.39
C SER A 240 19.83 4.27 -23.32
N SER A 241 19.56 4.42 -24.63
CA SER A 241 20.54 4.84 -25.64
C SER A 241 20.81 6.35 -25.70
N ILE A 242 20.05 7.20 -24.97
CA ILE A 242 20.23 8.66 -24.98
C ILE A 242 21.13 9.13 -23.82
N ARG A 243 22.20 8.38 -23.50
CA ARG A 243 23.21 8.83 -22.51
C ARG A 243 24.68 8.60 -22.89
N ASP A 244 24.96 8.26 -24.14
CA ASP A 244 26.34 8.30 -24.66
C ASP A 244 26.42 9.21 -25.90
N ASN A 245 26.40 10.54 -25.67
CA ASN A 245 27.11 11.53 -26.50
C ASN A 245 27.20 12.89 -25.81
#